data_AF-A0A378LQ06-F1
#
_entry.id   AF-A0A378LQ06-F1
#
_cell.length_a   1.000
_cell.length_b   1.000
_cell.length_c   1.000
_cell.angle_alpha   90.00
_cell.angle_beta   90.00
_cell.angle_gamma   90.00
#
_symmetry.space_group_name_H-M   'P 1'
#
loop_
_entity.id
_entity.type
_entity.pdbx_description
1 polymer ?
#
loop_
_entity_poly.entity_id
_entity_poly.type
_entity_poly.pdbx_seq_one_letter_code
_entity_poly.pdbx_strand_id
1 'polypeptide(L)'
;MKEKFLPKLMKINPLKNGVPENNGNCQWCAIEGVRVLLQNAEPQKILGSVEGEMDPIEEYIDELYDYKTVHSKTRQQFYDSLIEQLAPGELMLVNVSGEGDHAYIIYREEDTFHLVDPDRNVFVELKSGNDFIQKVSGWVSDNPEQTAVTLLDYTNGNPNPKQKSTDSVNMSINILNKELVKKNGLPLYSQVQQKKDDDEERSKNTCNIL
;
A
#
# COMPACT_ATOMS: atom_id res chain seq x y z
N MET A 1 -15.06 7.38 4.91
CA MET A 1 -14.30 6.48 5.79
C MET A 1 -14.78 6.68 7.21
N LYS A 2 -15.27 5.61 7.86
CA LYS A 2 -15.69 5.61 9.27
C LYS A 2 -14.58 6.18 10.15
N GLU A 3 -14.95 7.15 10.97
CA GLU A 3 -14.04 7.91 11.84
C GLU A 3 -13.18 7.02 12.75
N LYS A 4 -13.67 5.82 13.10
CA LYS A 4 -12.93 4.87 13.94
C LYS A 4 -11.65 4.30 13.31
N PHE A 5 -11.54 4.29 11.98
CA PHE A 5 -10.40 3.68 11.29
C PHE A 5 -9.23 4.64 11.11
N LEU A 6 -9.50 5.92 10.88
CA LEU A 6 -8.46 6.91 10.60
C LEU A 6 -7.39 7.01 11.71
N PRO A 7 -7.74 7.09 13.01
CA PRO A 7 -6.74 7.11 14.08
C PRO A 7 -5.92 5.81 14.19
N LYS A 8 -6.43 4.68 13.67
CA LYS A 8 -5.68 3.42 13.63
C LYS A 8 -4.71 3.42 12.44
N LEU A 9 -5.19 3.80 11.26
CA LEU A 9 -4.37 3.84 10.04
C LEU A 9 -3.16 4.78 10.20
N MET A 10 -3.34 5.93 10.85
CA MET A 10 -2.25 6.88 11.12
C MET A 10 -1.17 6.36 12.09
N LYS A 11 -1.41 5.25 12.80
CA LYS A 11 -0.41 4.63 13.69
C LYS A 11 0.53 3.67 12.95
N ILE A 12 0.18 3.26 11.73
CA ILE A 12 0.95 2.30 10.94
C ILE A 12 2.31 2.91 10.56
N ASN A 13 2.30 4.12 10.01
CA ASN A 13 3.50 4.93 9.80
C ASN A 13 3.25 6.37 10.32
N PRO A 14 3.55 6.67 11.59
CA PRO A 14 3.24 7.98 12.17
C PRO A 14 4.04 9.11 11.51
N LEU A 15 3.50 10.33 11.56
CA LEU A 15 4.17 11.51 11.04
C LEU A 15 5.11 12.13 12.08
N LYS A 16 6.32 12.49 11.67
CA LYS A 16 7.29 13.31 12.40
C LYS A 16 7.54 14.59 11.62
N ASN A 17 7.18 15.75 12.19
CA ASN A 17 7.25 17.05 11.52
C ASN A 17 6.49 17.12 10.16
N GLY A 18 5.37 16.40 10.04
CA GLY A 18 4.55 16.37 8.82
C GLY A 18 5.07 15.45 7.70
N VAL A 19 6.08 14.64 8.01
CA VAL A 19 6.69 13.65 7.11
C VAL A 19 6.54 12.25 7.74
N PRO A 20 6.23 11.19 6.98
CA PRO A 20 6.26 9.82 7.50
C PRO A 20 7.58 9.51 8.21
N GLU A 21 7.51 8.91 9.40
CA GLU A 21 8.68 8.64 10.22
C GLU A 21 9.58 7.58 9.58
N ASN A 22 8.97 6.58 8.94
CA ASN A 22 9.66 5.52 8.23
C ASN A 22 9.51 5.71 6.72
N ASN A 23 10.53 5.29 5.97
CA ASN A 23 10.51 5.23 4.52
C ASN A 23 10.72 3.79 4.05
N GLY A 24 10.14 3.48 2.90
CA GLY A 24 10.10 2.13 2.36
C GLY A 24 9.04 1.26 3.05
N ASN A 25 8.94 0.02 2.59
CA ASN A 25 8.05 -0.98 3.15
C ASN A 25 6.53 -0.70 3.00
N CYS A 26 6.17 -0.01 1.92
CA CYS A 26 4.79 0.37 1.63
C CYS A 26 3.85 -0.85 1.50
N GLN A 27 4.36 -1.99 1.03
CA GLN A 27 3.62 -3.25 0.96
C GLN A 27 3.16 -3.71 2.34
N TRP A 28 4.04 -3.71 3.36
CA TRP A 28 3.66 -4.04 4.73
C TRP A 28 2.73 -2.99 5.36
N CYS A 29 2.94 -1.70 5.08
CA CYS A 29 2.01 -0.64 5.48
C CYS A 29 0.59 -0.86 4.91
N ALA A 30 0.49 -1.26 3.64
CA ALA A 30 -0.77 -1.57 2.99
C ALA A 30 -1.42 -2.84 3.58
N ILE A 31 -0.66 -3.93 3.78
CA ILE A 31 -1.18 -5.15 4.44
C ILE A 31 -1.72 -4.84 5.84
N GLU A 32 -1.02 -4.03 6.63
CA GLU A 32 -1.50 -3.63 7.95
C GLU A 32 -2.77 -2.77 7.86
N GLY A 33 -2.88 -1.92 6.84
CA GLY A 33 -4.11 -1.19 6.53
C GLY A 33 -5.29 -2.11 6.22
N VAL A 34 -5.07 -3.21 5.48
CA VAL A 34 -6.08 -4.24 5.22
C VAL A 34 -6.56 -4.87 6.53
N ARG A 35 -5.64 -5.21 7.44
CA ARG A 35 -5.99 -5.77 8.76
C ARG A 35 -6.85 -4.80 9.57
N VAL A 36 -6.53 -3.51 9.55
CA VAL A 36 -7.35 -2.48 10.22
C VAL A 36 -8.75 -2.40 9.61
N LEU A 37 -8.86 -2.33 8.28
CA LEU A 37 -10.15 -2.10 7.60
C LEU A 37 -11.07 -3.33 7.62
N LEU A 38 -10.53 -4.53 7.38
CA LEU A 38 -11.33 -5.76 7.27
C LEU A 38 -11.48 -6.51 8.60
N GLN A 39 -10.44 -6.52 9.44
CA GLN A 39 -10.45 -7.25 10.72
C GLN A 39 -10.69 -6.34 11.93
N ASN A 40 -10.71 -5.01 11.75
CA ASN A 40 -10.73 -4.05 12.85
C ASN A 40 -9.58 -4.27 13.85
N ALA A 41 -8.44 -4.76 13.35
CA ALA A 41 -7.26 -5.04 14.17
C ALA A 41 -6.72 -3.79 14.86
N GLU A 42 -5.94 -3.96 15.92
CA GLU A 42 -5.06 -2.90 16.40
C GLU A 42 -3.81 -2.86 15.51
N PRO A 43 -3.43 -1.67 15.01
CA PRO A 43 -2.33 -1.51 14.08
C PRO A 43 -0.98 -1.73 14.74
N GLN A 44 -0.06 -2.35 14.02
CA GLN A 44 1.37 -2.39 14.33
C GLN A 44 2.08 -1.26 13.58
N LYS A 45 3.06 -0.62 14.23
CA LYS A 45 3.96 0.30 13.54
C LYS A 45 4.86 -0.52 12.61
N ILE A 46 4.91 -0.13 11.34
CA ILE A 46 5.83 -0.72 10.36
C ILE A 46 7.13 0.07 10.39
N LEU A 47 8.27 -0.64 10.38
CA LEU A 47 9.59 -0.03 10.33
C LEU A 47 10.02 0.16 8.88
N GLY A 48 10.97 1.07 8.66
CA GLY A 48 11.53 1.30 7.33
C GLY A 48 12.14 0.03 6.73
N SER A 49 12.14 -0.05 5.40
CA SER A 49 12.64 -1.23 4.68
C SER A 49 14.13 -1.46 4.94
N VAL A 50 14.52 -2.73 5.02
CA VAL A 50 15.92 -3.16 5.00
C VAL A 50 16.27 -3.65 3.58
N GLU A 51 17.52 -3.48 3.16
CA GLU A 51 17.98 -3.96 1.86
C GLU A 51 17.83 -5.49 1.76
N GLY A 52 17.29 -5.98 0.64
CA GLY A 52 17.08 -7.42 0.40
C GLY A 52 15.80 -8.01 1.01
N GLU A 53 14.88 -7.19 1.53
CA GLU A 53 13.57 -7.68 1.94
C GLU A 53 12.71 -8.12 0.75
N MET A 54 12.07 -9.28 0.90
CA MET A 54 11.10 -9.80 -0.09
C MET A 54 9.81 -8.99 -0.06
N ASP A 55 9.13 -8.92 -1.21
CA ASP A 55 7.79 -8.32 -1.33
C ASP A 55 6.74 -9.21 -0.65
N PRO A 56 6.10 -8.75 0.44
CA PRO A 56 5.12 -9.55 1.16
C PRO A 56 3.78 -9.71 0.41
N ILE A 57 3.49 -8.87 -0.58
CA ILE A 57 2.29 -9.03 -1.42
C ILE A 57 2.49 -10.23 -2.34
N GLU A 58 3.64 -10.32 -2.99
CA GLU A 58 3.98 -11.46 -3.85
C GLU A 58 4.01 -12.77 -3.05
N GLU A 59 4.64 -12.77 -1.85
CA GLU A 59 4.82 -14.00 -1.06
C GLU A 59 3.54 -14.49 -0.37
N TYR A 60 2.70 -13.58 0.14
CA TYR A 60 1.59 -13.95 1.03
C TYR A 60 0.20 -13.64 0.48
N ILE A 61 0.08 -12.82 -0.57
CA ILE A 61 -1.21 -12.33 -1.06
C ILE A 61 -1.52 -12.87 -2.45
N ASP A 62 -0.61 -12.72 -3.42
CA ASP A 62 -0.92 -12.97 -4.84
C ASP A 62 -1.40 -14.40 -5.14
N GLU A 63 -0.92 -15.41 -4.40
CA GLU A 63 -1.38 -16.80 -4.57
C GLU A 63 -2.72 -17.12 -3.89
N LEU A 64 -3.13 -16.30 -2.91
CA LEU A 64 -4.26 -16.59 -2.03
C LEU A 64 -5.53 -15.80 -2.37
N TYR A 65 -5.39 -14.72 -3.14
CA TYR A 65 -6.46 -13.76 -3.44
C TYR A 65 -6.59 -13.54 -4.96
N ASP A 66 -7.67 -12.88 -5.39
CA ASP A 66 -7.94 -12.65 -6.81
C ASP A 66 -7.00 -11.60 -7.38
N TYR A 67 -5.88 -12.06 -7.93
CA TYR A 67 -4.85 -11.24 -8.56
C TYR A 67 -5.24 -10.86 -9.99
N LYS A 68 -5.11 -9.57 -10.30
CA LYS A 68 -5.33 -9.04 -11.65
C LYS A 68 -4.37 -7.90 -11.95
N THR A 69 -3.85 -7.90 -13.17
CA THR A 69 -3.13 -6.73 -13.69
C THR A 69 -4.07 -5.81 -14.48
N VAL A 70 -3.96 -4.51 -14.23
CA VAL A 70 -4.75 -3.46 -14.88
C VAL A 70 -3.80 -2.54 -15.62
N HIS A 71 -3.87 -2.60 -16.95
CA HIS A 71 -3.11 -1.74 -17.85
C HIS A 71 -4.03 -0.98 -18.78
N SER A 72 -3.57 0.16 -19.30
CA SER A 72 -4.12 0.88 -20.46
C SER A 72 -5.46 1.61 -20.30
N LYS A 73 -6.09 1.60 -19.12
CA LYS A 73 -7.25 2.46 -18.81
C LYS A 73 -6.82 3.88 -18.52
N THR A 74 -7.69 4.86 -18.78
CA THR A 74 -7.54 6.19 -18.17
C THR A 74 -7.82 6.14 -16.66
N ARG A 75 -7.34 7.12 -15.88
CA ARG A 75 -7.71 7.24 -14.46
C ARG A 75 -9.22 7.31 -14.27
N GLN A 76 -9.91 8.06 -15.13
CA GLN A 76 -11.37 8.17 -15.08
C GLN A 76 -12.05 6.84 -15.41
N GLN A 77 -11.61 6.13 -16.46
CA GLN A 77 -12.15 4.81 -16.79
C GLN A 77 -11.91 3.78 -15.67
N PHE A 78 -10.77 3.87 -14.98
CA PHE A 78 -10.49 3.03 -13.83
C PHE A 78 -11.43 3.36 -12.67
N TYR A 79 -11.58 4.65 -12.30
CA TYR A 79 -12.54 5.11 -11.30
C TYR A 79 -13.96 4.63 -11.60
N ASP A 80 -14.45 4.84 -12.82
CA ASP A 80 -15.80 4.45 -13.24
C ASP A 80 -16.02 2.94 -13.10
N SER A 81 -14.97 2.14 -13.33
CA SER A 81 -15.02 0.69 -13.20
C SER A 81 -14.96 0.16 -11.76
N LEU A 82 -14.75 1.01 -10.74
CA LEU A 82 -14.67 0.54 -9.34
C LEU A 82 -16.01 0.00 -8.84
N ILE A 83 -17.14 0.58 -9.28
CA ILE A 83 -18.48 0.18 -8.84
C ILE A 83 -18.83 -1.27 -9.22
N GLU A 84 -18.31 -1.73 -10.36
CA GLU A 84 -18.50 -3.10 -10.86
C GLU A 84 -17.50 -4.09 -10.25
N GLN A 85 -16.35 -3.60 -9.76
CA GLN A 85 -15.24 -4.44 -9.29
C GLN A 85 -15.19 -4.59 -7.76
N LEU A 86 -15.77 -3.66 -6.99
CA LEU A 86 -15.72 -3.70 -5.52
C LEU A 86 -17.13 -3.64 -4.93
N ALA A 87 -17.51 -4.62 -4.12
CA ALA A 87 -18.74 -4.54 -3.33
C ALA A 87 -18.53 -3.71 -2.04
N PRO A 88 -19.61 -3.16 -1.44
CA PRO A 88 -19.50 -2.45 -0.17
C PRO A 88 -18.83 -3.28 0.93
N GLY A 89 -17.79 -2.73 1.56
CA GLY A 89 -17.02 -3.41 2.60
C GLY A 89 -15.85 -4.25 2.07
N GLU A 90 -15.64 -4.30 0.76
CA GLU A 90 -14.45 -4.89 0.12
C GLU A 90 -13.39 -3.82 -0.16
N LEU A 91 -12.17 -4.28 -0.41
CA LEU A 91 -11.07 -3.42 -0.84
C LEU A 91 -10.23 -4.07 -1.95
N MET A 92 -9.58 -3.23 -2.74
CA MET A 92 -8.46 -3.61 -3.60
C MET A 92 -7.17 -3.28 -2.85
N LEU A 93 -6.31 -4.26 -2.68
CA LEU A 93 -4.90 -4.03 -2.39
C LEU A 93 -4.20 -3.80 -3.73
N VAL A 94 -3.64 -2.60 -3.91
CA VAL A 94 -3.04 -2.16 -5.17
C VAL A 94 -1.53 -2.14 -5.02
N ASN A 95 -0.83 -2.71 -6.00
CA ASN A 95 0.62 -2.60 -6.15
C ASN A 95 0.93 -1.95 -7.51
N VAL A 96 1.67 -0.86 -7.50
CA VAL A 96 1.97 -0.04 -8.67
C VAL A 96 3.44 -0.17 -8.97
N SER A 97 3.80 -0.78 -10.09
CA SER A 97 5.20 -0.91 -10.50
C SER A 97 5.61 0.26 -11.41
N GLY A 98 6.63 1.02 -11.02
CA GLY A 98 7.13 2.19 -11.75
C GLY A 98 8.24 2.96 -11.02
N GLU A 99 8.52 4.20 -11.44
CA GLU A 99 9.50 5.08 -10.76
C GLU A 99 9.08 5.44 -9.32
N GLY A 100 7.78 5.42 -9.04
CA GLY A 100 7.21 5.52 -7.70
C GLY A 100 6.55 4.21 -7.32
N ASP A 101 7.32 3.11 -7.35
CA ASP A 101 6.86 1.79 -6.91
C ASP A 101 6.19 1.89 -5.54
N HIS A 102 4.95 1.43 -5.44
CA HIS A 102 4.14 1.68 -4.25
C HIS A 102 2.97 0.73 -4.08
N ALA A 103 2.64 0.45 -2.83
CA ALA A 103 1.44 -0.30 -2.46
C ALA A 103 0.49 0.53 -1.59
N TYR A 104 -0.81 0.43 -1.88
CA TYR A 104 -1.87 1.15 -1.19
C TYR A 104 -3.20 0.39 -1.31
N ILE A 105 -4.27 0.97 -0.77
CA ILE A 105 -5.60 0.36 -0.74
C ILE A 105 -6.64 1.26 -1.41
N ILE A 106 -7.54 0.67 -2.20
CA ILE A 106 -8.83 1.27 -2.56
C ILE A 106 -9.92 0.57 -1.77
N TYR A 107 -10.58 1.25 -0.84
CA TYR A 107 -11.62 0.69 0.02
C TYR A 107 -13.00 1.22 -0.37
N ARG A 108 -13.97 0.34 -0.58
CA ARG A 108 -15.37 0.75 -0.77
C ARG A 108 -16.09 0.75 0.57
N GLU A 109 -16.40 1.93 1.07
CA GLU A 109 -17.27 2.11 2.23
C GLU A 109 -18.67 2.50 1.78
N GLU A 110 -19.61 1.56 1.88
CA GLU A 110 -21.00 1.78 1.45
C GLU A 110 -21.01 2.18 -0.05
N ASP A 111 -21.40 3.41 -0.36
CA ASP A 111 -21.44 3.94 -1.73
C ASP A 111 -20.24 4.85 -2.08
N THR A 112 -19.23 4.90 -1.21
CA THR A 112 -18.04 5.75 -1.39
C THR A 112 -16.77 4.93 -1.56
N PHE A 113 -15.84 5.45 -2.38
CA PHE A 113 -14.53 4.87 -2.58
C PHE A 113 -13.47 5.73 -1.88
N HIS A 114 -12.50 5.07 -1.27
CA HIS A 114 -11.40 5.73 -0.60
C HIS A 114 -10.06 5.22 -1.11
N LEU A 115 -9.16 6.14 -1.43
CA LEU A 115 -7.74 5.85 -1.54
C LEU A 115 -7.13 5.96 -0.15
N VAL A 116 -6.49 4.89 0.27
CA VAL A 116 -5.95 4.68 1.61
C VAL A 116 -4.51 4.24 1.48
N ASP A 117 -3.60 5.15 1.82
CA ASP A 117 -2.17 4.90 1.89
C ASP A 117 -1.68 5.19 3.31
N PRO A 118 -1.54 4.15 4.14
CA PRO A 118 -1.00 4.28 5.49
C PRO A 118 0.49 4.66 5.51
N ASP A 119 1.25 4.37 4.46
CA ASP A 119 2.68 4.68 4.39
C ASP A 119 2.90 6.20 4.27
N ARG A 120 2.12 6.88 3.43
CA ARG A 120 2.19 8.34 3.26
C ARG A 120 1.13 9.13 4.02
N ASN A 121 0.29 8.47 4.81
CA ASN A 121 -0.87 9.06 5.50
C ASN A 121 -1.84 9.78 4.54
N VAL A 122 -2.10 9.19 3.37
CA VAL A 122 -3.08 9.71 2.42
C VAL A 122 -4.39 8.95 2.59
N PHE A 123 -5.43 9.66 3.02
CA PHE A 123 -6.76 9.10 3.29
C PHE A 123 -7.83 9.98 2.65
N VAL A 124 -8.17 9.71 1.39
CA VAL A 124 -9.03 10.58 0.60
C VAL A 124 -10.23 9.84 0.04
N GLU A 125 -11.36 10.52 -0.05
CA GLU A 125 -12.51 10.06 -0.82
C GLU A 125 -12.25 10.32 -2.30
N LEU A 126 -12.47 9.30 -3.12
CA LEU A 126 -12.38 9.40 -4.58
C LEU A 126 -13.74 9.80 -5.12
N LYS A 127 -13.79 10.92 -5.85
CA LYS A 127 -14.98 11.42 -6.55
C LYS A 127 -14.82 11.37 -8.07
N SER A 128 -13.59 11.23 -8.54
CA SER A 128 -13.21 11.20 -9.95
C SER A 128 -11.83 10.56 -10.15
N GLY A 129 -11.46 10.30 -11.40
CA GLY A 129 -10.11 9.87 -11.75
C GLY A 129 -9.01 10.88 -11.38
N ASN A 130 -9.35 12.17 -11.22
CA ASN A 130 -8.36 13.18 -10.82
C ASN A 130 -7.91 13.04 -9.37
N ASP A 131 -8.74 12.42 -8.53
CA ASP A 131 -8.44 12.22 -7.11
C ASP A 131 -7.39 11.13 -6.87
N PHE A 132 -6.88 10.46 -7.91
CA PHE A 132 -5.71 9.59 -7.81
C PHE A 132 -4.37 10.36 -7.80
N ILE A 133 -4.36 11.65 -8.15
CA ILE A 133 -3.16 12.48 -8.00
C ILE A 133 -3.19 13.11 -6.61
N GLN A 134 -2.28 12.69 -5.75
CA GLN A 134 -2.26 13.13 -4.35
C GLN A 134 -0.95 13.77 -3.97
N LYS A 135 -1.02 14.71 -3.02
CA LYS A 135 0.17 15.30 -2.42
C LYS A 135 0.83 14.28 -1.50
N VAL A 136 2.14 14.19 -1.59
CA VAL A 136 2.96 13.33 -0.74
C VAL A 136 4.09 14.13 -0.12
N SER A 137 4.57 13.70 1.05
CA SER A 137 5.72 14.26 1.75
C SER A 137 6.72 13.16 2.07
N GLY A 138 8.01 13.52 2.20
CA GLY A 138 9.09 12.58 2.52
C GLY A 138 9.54 11.68 1.39
N TRP A 139 8.91 11.76 0.22
CA TRP A 139 9.22 10.91 -0.92
C TRP A 139 10.46 11.42 -1.65
N VAL A 140 11.51 10.60 -1.65
CA VAL A 140 12.76 10.84 -2.37
C VAL A 140 12.69 10.07 -3.69
N SER A 141 13.00 10.74 -4.80
CA SER A 141 13.09 10.08 -6.10
C SER A 141 14.44 9.40 -6.23
N ASP A 142 14.46 8.21 -6.82
CA ASP A 142 15.71 7.54 -7.23
C ASP A 142 16.33 8.22 -8.47
N ASN A 143 15.61 9.15 -9.10
CA ASN A 143 16.14 9.96 -10.18
C ASN A 143 16.98 11.13 -9.62
N PRO A 144 18.30 11.16 -9.89
CA PRO A 144 19.20 12.20 -9.36
C PRO A 144 18.89 13.61 -9.88
N GLU A 145 18.12 13.75 -10.97
CA GLU A 145 17.68 15.05 -11.49
C GLU A 145 16.37 15.54 -10.84
N GLN A 146 15.68 14.70 -10.07
CA GLN A 146 14.41 15.02 -9.43
C GLN A 146 14.59 15.17 -7.92
N THR A 147 14.67 16.42 -7.45
CA THR A 147 15.07 16.71 -6.06
C THR A 147 13.97 16.56 -5.01
N ALA A 148 12.68 16.55 -5.39
CA ALA A 148 11.58 16.29 -4.47
C ALA A 148 10.31 15.81 -5.18
N VAL A 149 9.70 14.73 -4.67
CA VAL A 149 8.37 14.27 -5.11
C VAL A 149 7.32 14.90 -4.21
N THR A 150 6.46 15.74 -4.78
CA THR A 150 5.40 16.48 -4.06
C THR A 150 4.00 16.03 -4.44
N LEU A 151 3.88 15.39 -5.61
CA LEU A 151 2.66 14.77 -6.11
C LEU A 151 3.00 13.37 -6.60
N LEU A 152 2.09 12.42 -6.40
CA LEU A 152 2.18 11.07 -6.94
C LEU A 152 0.87 10.75 -7.65
N ASP A 153 0.95 10.17 -8.84
CA ASP A 153 -0.18 9.52 -9.50
C ASP A 153 -0.27 8.07 -9.01
N TYR A 154 -1.26 7.78 -8.18
CA TYR A 154 -1.46 6.45 -7.58
C TYR A 154 -1.92 5.40 -8.59
N THR A 155 -2.19 5.77 -9.85
CA THR A 155 -2.58 4.79 -10.87
C THR A 155 -1.43 4.23 -11.69
N ASN A 156 -0.24 4.85 -11.64
CA ASN A 156 0.91 4.44 -12.44
C ASN A 156 2.27 4.77 -11.79
N GLY A 157 2.27 5.38 -10.61
CA GLY A 157 3.47 5.65 -9.82
C GLY A 157 4.28 6.83 -10.35
N ASN A 158 3.73 7.62 -11.27
CA ASN A 158 4.45 8.74 -11.88
C ASN A 158 4.66 9.88 -10.85
N PRO A 159 5.91 10.24 -10.52
CA PRO A 159 6.20 11.33 -9.60
C PRO A 159 6.07 12.70 -10.27
N ASN A 160 5.45 13.65 -9.57
CA ASN A 160 5.17 15.00 -10.05
C ASN A 160 4.54 15.04 -11.46
N PRO A 161 3.42 14.33 -11.67
CA PRO A 161 2.79 14.21 -12.99
C PRO A 161 2.43 15.61 -13.51
N LYS A 162 2.88 15.92 -14.72
CA LYS A 162 2.40 17.13 -15.42
C LYS A 162 0.95 16.89 -15.78
N GLN A 163 0.10 17.93 -15.75
CA GLN A 163 -1.33 17.83 -16.10
C GLN A 163 -1.65 17.20 -17.49
N LYS A 164 -0.63 16.93 -18.32
CA LYS A 164 -0.73 16.32 -19.66
C LYS A 164 0.06 15.01 -19.83
N SER A 165 0.75 14.49 -18.81
CA SER A 165 1.47 13.20 -18.92
C SER A 165 0.51 12.02 -18.79
N THR A 166 0.86 10.94 -19.49
CA THR A 166 0.20 9.62 -19.58
C THR A 166 -0.84 9.34 -18.50
N ASP A 167 -2.12 9.50 -18.85
CA ASP A 167 -3.27 9.11 -18.02
C ASP A 167 -3.46 7.59 -17.96
N SER A 168 -2.45 6.81 -18.35
CA SER A 168 -2.55 5.36 -18.41
C SER A 168 -2.33 4.76 -17.03
N VAL A 169 -3.27 3.93 -16.61
CA VAL A 169 -3.17 3.07 -15.44
C VAL A 169 -2.16 1.95 -15.71
N ASN A 170 -1.33 1.65 -14.71
CA ASN A 170 -0.38 0.55 -14.67
C ASN A 170 -0.21 0.04 -13.24
N MET A 171 -0.94 -1.01 -12.87
CA MET A 171 -0.92 -1.58 -11.53
C MET A 171 -1.34 -3.06 -11.52
N SER A 172 -0.96 -3.80 -10.50
CA SER A 172 -1.62 -5.05 -10.10
C SER A 172 -2.55 -4.79 -8.91
N ILE A 173 -3.62 -5.57 -8.83
CA ILE A 173 -4.62 -5.49 -7.76
C ILE A 173 -4.96 -6.87 -7.25
N ASN A 174 -5.25 -6.95 -5.95
CA ASN A 174 -5.88 -8.08 -5.30
C ASN A 174 -7.19 -7.63 -4.67
N ILE A 175 -8.31 -8.32 -4.91
CA ILE A 175 -9.59 -8.00 -4.25
C ILE A 175 -9.72 -8.81 -2.95
N LEU A 176 -9.90 -8.12 -1.83
CA LEU A 176 -10.00 -8.70 -0.50
C LEU A 176 -11.32 -8.32 0.17
N ASN A 177 -11.88 -9.28 0.90
CA ASN A 177 -13.03 -9.08 1.77
C ASN A 177 -12.84 -9.80 3.10
N LYS A 178 -13.75 -9.53 4.05
CA LYS A 178 -13.65 -10.08 5.41
C LYS A 178 -13.68 -11.59 5.46
N GLU A 179 -14.43 -12.23 4.55
CA GLU A 179 -14.58 -13.68 4.54
C GLU A 179 -13.31 -14.36 4.05
N LEU A 180 -12.73 -13.88 2.95
CA LEU A 180 -11.46 -14.36 2.41
C LEU A 180 -10.32 -14.17 3.40
N VAL A 181 -10.22 -12.98 4.01
CA VAL A 181 -9.20 -12.68 5.03
C VAL A 181 -9.36 -13.55 6.28
N LYS A 182 -10.60 -13.87 6.69
CA LYS A 182 -10.84 -14.78 7.82
C LYS A 182 -10.45 -16.22 7.49
N LYS A 183 -10.64 -16.65 6.23
CA LYS A 183 -10.33 -18.00 5.77
C LYS A 183 -8.83 -18.23 5.59
N ASN A 184 -8.16 -17.33 4.87
CA ASN A 184 -6.77 -17.48 4.46
C ASN A 184 -5.80 -16.87 5.49
N GLY A 185 -6.25 -15.90 6.28
CA GLY A 185 -5.40 -15.10 7.15
C GLY A 185 -4.65 -14.00 6.39
N LEU A 186 -4.09 -13.08 7.16
CA LEU A 186 -3.12 -12.09 6.69
C LEU A 186 -1.85 -12.24 7.52
N PRO A 187 -0.67 -12.03 6.92
CA PRO A 187 0.58 -12.16 7.65
C PRO A 187 0.71 -11.02 8.68
N LEU A 188 1.44 -11.29 9.77
CA LEU A 188 1.73 -10.32 10.83
C LEU A 188 3.17 -9.84 10.70
N TYR A 189 3.36 -8.53 10.55
CA TYR A 189 4.69 -7.93 10.38
C TYR A 189 5.67 -8.35 11.50
N SER A 190 5.25 -8.23 12.76
CA SER A 190 6.06 -8.64 13.92
C SER A 190 6.48 -10.12 13.92
N GLN A 191 5.65 -11.03 13.42
CA GLN A 191 5.99 -12.45 13.37
C GLN A 191 7.03 -12.74 12.29
N VAL A 192 6.92 -12.05 11.15
CA VAL A 192 7.90 -12.17 10.07
C VAL A 192 9.24 -11.55 10.48
N GLN A 193 9.22 -10.39 11.15
CA GLN A 193 10.43 -9.75 11.66
C GLN A 193 11.15 -10.63 12.67
N GLN A 194 10.43 -11.19 13.65
CA GLN A 194 11.03 -12.07 14.65
C GLN A 194 11.70 -13.29 14.03
N LYS A 195 11.06 -13.90 13.02
CA LYS A 195 11.63 -15.05 12.30
C LYS A 195 12.94 -14.68 11.60
N LYS A 196 13.03 -13.49 10.98
CA LYS A 196 14.26 -13.00 10.36
C LYS A 196 15.36 -12.78 11.38
N ASP A 197 15.04 -12.15 12.52
CA ASP A 197 16.00 -11.89 13.58
C ASP A 197 16.57 -13.21 14.15
N ASP A 198 15.71 -14.21 14.36
CA ASP A 198 16.10 -15.55 14.83
C ASP A 198 17.00 -16.29 13.81
N ASP A 199 16.69 -16.19 12.51
CA ASP A 199 17.47 -16.83 11.44
C ASP A 199 18.84 -16.16 11.24
N GLU A 200 18.93 -14.83 11.38
CA GLU A 200 20.20 -14.11 11.39
C GLU A 200 21.09 -14.49 12.57
N GLU A 201 20.52 -14.60 13.77
CA GLU A 201 21.26 -15.00 14.98
C GLU A 201 21.81 -16.42 14.83
N ARG A 202 21.02 -17.35 14.26
CA ARG A 202 21.46 -18.71 13.95
C ARG A 202 22.62 -18.73 12.96
N SER A 203 22.53 -17.96 11.87
CA SER A 203 23.58 -17.88 10.84
C SER A 203 24.91 -17.38 11.41
N LYS A 204 24.88 -16.34 12.26
CA LYS A 204 26.06 -15.80 12.96
C LYS A 204 26.70 -16.82 13.91
N ASN A 205 25.89 -17.63 14.59
CA ASN A 205 26.40 -18.66 15.50
C ASN A 205 26.98 -19.89 14.79
N THR A 206 26.50 -20.23 13.59
CA THR A 206 27.11 -21.31 12.76
C THR A 206 28.43 -20.92 12.11
N CYS A 207 28.70 -19.62 11.90
CA CYS A 207 29.93 -19.14 11.26
C CYS A 207 31.12 -19.04 12.25
N ASN A 208 30.87 -19.05 13.56
CA ASN A 208 31.90 -19.01 14.61
C ASN A 208 32.39 -20.41 15.06
N ILE A 209 32.00 -21.47 14.35
CA ILE A 209 32.42 -22.85 14.61
C ILE A 209 33.20 -23.37 13.39
N LEU A 210 34.27 -22.67 12.99
CA LEU A 210 35.31 -23.18 12.08
C LEU A 210 36.69 -22.63 12.47
#